data_AF-A0A7J4ZZH1-F1
#
_entry.id   AF-A0A7J4ZZH1-F1
#
_cell.length_a   1.000
_cell.length_b   1.000
_cell.length_c   1.000
_cell.angle_alpha   90.00
_cell.angle_beta   90.00
_cell.angle_gamma   90.00
#
_symmetry.space_group_name_H-M   'P 1'
#
loop_
_entity.id
_entity.type
_entity.pdbx_description
1 polymer ?
#
loop_
_entity_poly.entity_id
_entity_poly.type
_entity_poly.pdbx_seq_one_letter_code
_entity_poly.pdbx_strand_id
1 'polypeptide(L)'
;MTVVDGADGVTVRPARAGDRAAVDALHEREWGGPYVVAHDTRYDLRTLPALVATDGAGAVVGVLAHHDDADGLEVVSVVAATPGGGVGTALLAAAGEVARAGGRARLWLVTTNDNLRALRFYQRRGLRLVCVDRGAVDRARRLKPSIPVVGEDGIPLHDELVLELPLTADGPVPDLPLTADGRVPAGRPVHGRQVVAGPPADAARAPWISLTTDYGLADGFVAACHGVIARLAPEVRVVDVTHLVPPADVRRGAAVLAQAVPHLPQGVHVAVVDPGVGTTRRGVALATPRGLLVGPDNGLLVEAAEALGGVTAAVELTDPEWLAPEVSRTFHGRDVFAPVAARLALGAPLSGVGPAVDPESLVRLPAPVLRREADGFTAEVLTVDHFGNVQLAAPADLLAALPVRVRVRPGAGAGPGREAVHGRTFGDARPGGLLVHVDSAGRVAVAVNGGRAVDLLAVAQGDLLHITAG
;
A
#
# COMPACT_ATOMS: atom_id res chain seq x y z
N MET A 1 28.69 -21.07 28.23
CA MET A 1 27.71 -21.36 29.30
C MET A 1 27.82 -20.24 30.30
N THR A 2 27.00 -19.20 30.16
CA THR A 2 27.16 -17.96 30.93
C THR A 2 26.06 -17.95 32.00
N VAL A 3 26.47 -18.16 33.24
CA VAL A 3 25.61 -17.92 34.40
C VAL A 3 25.62 -16.41 34.64
N VAL A 4 24.45 -15.78 34.59
CA VAL A 4 24.31 -14.34 34.88
C VAL A 4 23.76 -14.23 36.29
N ASP A 5 24.56 -13.71 37.22
CA ASP A 5 24.09 -13.38 38.58
C ASP A 5 23.29 -12.07 38.54
N GLY A 6 22.01 -12.15 38.89
CA GLY A 6 21.15 -10.98 39.06
C GLY A 6 21.33 -10.34 40.44
N ALA A 7 21.02 -9.06 40.55
CA ALA A 7 21.22 -8.25 41.76
C ALA A 7 20.40 -8.69 43.01
N ASP A 8 19.58 -9.75 42.93
CA ASP A 8 18.66 -10.18 43.98
C ASP A 8 18.73 -11.70 44.27
N GLY A 9 19.92 -12.32 44.23
CA GLY A 9 20.09 -13.74 44.62
C GLY A 9 19.42 -14.75 43.67
N VAL A 10 19.21 -14.35 42.42
CA VAL A 10 18.62 -15.18 41.35
C VAL A 10 19.68 -15.49 40.31
N THR A 11 19.78 -16.78 39.97
CA THR A 11 20.70 -17.30 38.98
C THR A 11 19.95 -17.71 37.72
N VAL A 12 20.36 -17.23 36.55
CA VAL A 12 19.73 -17.60 35.27
C VAL A 12 20.59 -18.62 34.50
N ARG A 13 19.94 -19.66 33.97
CA ARG A 13 20.59 -20.74 33.19
C ARG A 13 19.64 -21.33 32.15
N PRO A 14 20.14 -22.07 31.13
CA PRO A 14 19.28 -22.88 30.27
C PRO A 14 18.45 -23.89 31.06
N ALA A 15 17.20 -24.09 30.61
CA ALA A 15 16.30 -25.09 31.14
C ALA A 15 16.83 -26.50 30.91
N ARG A 16 16.60 -27.39 31.87
CA ARG A 16 16.96 -28.81 31.84
C ARG A 16 15.70 -29.65 31.92
N ALA A 17 15.80 -30.95 31.59
CA ALA A 17 14.66 -31.87 31.65
C ALA A 17 13.97 -31.89 33.03
N GLY A 18 14.73 -31.74 34.13
CA GLY A 18 14.19 -31.69 35.49
C GLY A 18 13.40 -30.42 35.83
N ASP A 19 13.52 -29.34 35.06
CA ASP A 19 12.82 -28.08 35.30
C ASP A 19 11.40 -28.09 34.71
N ARG A 20 11.08 -29.06 33.86
CA ARG A 20 9.89 -29.05 33.00
C ARG A 20 8.58 -28.90 33.76
N ALA A 21 8.42 -29.63 34.87
CA ALA A 21 7.22 -29.53 35.69
C ALA A 21 7.01 -28.12 36.28
N ALA A 22 8.10 -27.45 36.69
CA ALA A 22 8.02 -26.09 37.22
C ALA A 22 7.77 -25.06 36.12
N VAL A 23 8.39 -25.23 34.95
CA VAL A 23 8.16 -24.38 33.77
C VAL A 23 6.72 -24.49 33.28
N ASP A 24 6.20 -25.70 33.15
CA ASP A 24 4.82 -25.95 32.70
C ASP A 24 3.83 -25.33 33.70
N ALA A 25 4.09 -25.42 35.01
CA ALA A 25 3.25 -24.77 36.03
C ALA A 25 3.28 -23.23 35.94
N LEU A 26 4.43 -22.62 35.61
CA LEU A 26 4.52 -21.17 35.39
C LEU A 26 3.72 -20.74 34.15
N HIS A 27 3.86 -21.45 33.03
CA HIS A 27 3.13 -21.14 31.80
C HIS A 27 1.63 -21.40 31.92
N GLU A 28 1.21 -22.47 32.61
CA GLU A 28 -0.19 -22.77 32.87
C GLU A 28 -0.85 -21.62 33.64
N ARG A 29 -0.17 -21.11 34.67
CA ARG A 29 -0.68 -19.99 35.47
C ARG A 29 -0.82 -18.69 34.67
N GLU A 30 0.16 -18.39 33.82
CA GLU A 30 0.18 -17.12 33.08
C GLU A 30 -0.71 -17.15 31.82
N TRP A 31 -0.64 -18.23 31.04
CA TRP A 31 -1.21 -18.30 29.69
C TRP A 31 -2.40 -19.26 29.57
N GLY A 32 -2.75 -19.98 30.64
CA GLY A 32 -3.81 -20.98 30.67
C GLY A 32 -3.52 -22.19 29.78
N GLY A 33 -2.25 -22.52 29.59
CA GLY A 33 -1.81 -23.65 28.77
C GLY A 33 -0.39 -23.50 28.20
N PRO A 34 0.11 -24.51 27.48
CA PRO A 34 1.45 -24.49 26.88
C PRO A 34 1.53 -23.70 25.57
N TYR A 35 0.43 -23.06 25.13
CA TYR A 35 0.36 -22.38 23.84
C TYR A 35 0.18 -20.88 23.97
N VAL A 36 1.05 -20.16 23.26
CA VAL A 36 0.97 -18.71 23.05
C VAL A 36 0.76 -18.45 21.56
N VAL A 37 -0.03 -17.43 21.24
CA VAL A 37 -0.20 -16.94 19.87
C VAL A 37 0.39 -15.54 19.85
N ALA A 38 1.35 -15.29 18.96
CA ALA A 38 1.95 -13.99 18.73
C ALA A 38 2.19 -13.85 17.22
N HIS A 39 1.99 -12.67 16.65
CA HIS A 39 2.25 -12.35 15.24
C HIS A 39 1.72 -13.42 14.25
N ASP A 40 0.46 -13.82 14.47
CA ASP A 40 -0.27 -14.88 13.73
C ASP A 40 0.37 -16.28 13.78
N THR A 41 1.31 -16.52 14.70
CA THR A 41 2.01 -17.79 14.89
C THR A 41 1.62 -18.42 16.22
N ARG A 42 1.24 -19.70 16.20
CA ARG A 42 0.98 -20.48 17.41
C ARG A 42 2.27 -21.19 17.85
N TYR A 43 2.80 -20.80 18.99
CA TYR A 43 3.95 -21.43 19.62
C TYR A 43 3.50 -22.49 20.64
N ASP A 44 4.17 -23.64 20.64
CA ASP A 44 4.16 -24.58 21.76
C ASP A 44 5.39 -24.30 22.64
N LEU A 45 5.17 -23.69 23.80
CA LEU A 45 6.25 -23.27 24.70
C LEU A 45 7.12 -24.44 25.19
N ARG A 46 6.64 -25.68 25.07
CA ARG A 46 7.37 -26.89 25.51
C ARG A 46 8.43 -27.34 24.51
N THR A 47 8.38 -26.83 23.28
CA THR A 47 9.33 -27.16 22.22
C THR A 47 10.38 -26.06 22.01
N LEU A 48 10.16 -24.88 22.58
CA LEU A 48 11.07 -23.75 22.47
C LEU A 48 12.25 -23.88 23.45
N PRO A 49 13.45 -23.44 23.04
CA PRO A 49 14.53 -23.15 23.97
C PRO A 49 14.07 -22.21 25.09
N ALA A 50 14.46 -22.52 26.33
CA ALA A 50 14.07 -21.74 27.49
C ALA A 50 15.23 -21.48 28.44
N LEU A 51 15.22 -20.30 29.05
CA LEU A 51 16.04 -19.92 30.20
C LEU A 51 15.17 -20.01 31.46
N VAL A 52 15.72 -20.54 32.53
CA VAL A 52 15.08 -20.56 33.86
C VAL A 52 15.87 -19.71 34.83
N ALA A 53 15.15 -18.98 35.66
CA ALA A 53 15.67 -18.27 36.81
C ALA A 53 15.44 -19.12 38.06
N THR A 54 16.49 -19.37 38.84
CA THR A 54 16.40 -20.12 40.11
C THR A 54 16.79 -19.26 41.29
N ASP A 55 16.11 -19.44 42.42
CA ASP A 55 16.49 -18.83 43.70
C ASP A 55 17.70 -19.54 44.34
N GLY A 56 18.16 -19.04 45.49
CA GLY A 56 19.28 -19.61 46.25
C GLY A 56 19.05 -21.04 46.79
N ALA A 57 17.80 -21.53 46.80
CA ALA A 57 17.46 -22.92 47.13
C ALA A 57 17.42 -23.83 45.89
N GLY A 58 17.61 -23.25 44.69
CA GLY A 58 17.57 -23.96 43.41
C GLY A 58 16.16 -24.14 42.84
N ALA A 59 15.13 -23.53 43.44
CA ALA A 59 13.76 -23.59 42.94
C ALA A 59 13.59 -22.66 41.73
N VAL A 60 12.85 -23.10 40.71
CA VAL A 60 12.57 -22.30 39.51
C VAL A 60 11.55 -21.21 39.85
N VAL A 61 11.98 -19.95 39.78
CA VAL A 61 11.18 -18.75 40.10
C VAL A 61 10.84 -17.92 38.87
N GLY A 62 11.30 -18.31 37.69
CA GLY A 62 10.90 -17.70 36.43
C GLY A 62 11.39 -18.47 35.21
N VAL A 63 10.77 -18.19 34.07
CA VAL A 63 11.11 -18.80 32.79
C VAL A 63 10.99 -17.77 31.66
N LEU A 64 11.90 -17.85 30.69
CA LEU A 64 11.83 -17.14 29.43
C LEU A 64 11.96 -18.15 28.29
N ALA A 65 10.95 -18.26 27.44
CA ALA A 65 10.99 -19.06 26.22
C ALA A 65 11.32 -18.15 25.04
N HIS A 66 12.20 -18.61 24.16
CA HIS A 66 12.65 -17.82 23.02
C HIS A 66 12.66 -18.62 21.73
N HIS A 67 12.50 -17.90 20.62
CA HIS A 67 12.65 -18.40 19.27
C HIS A 67 13.79 -17.65 18.59
N ASP A 68 14.53 -18.32 17.71
CA ASP A 68 15.61 -17.70 16.96
C ASP A 68 15.21 -17.68 15.49
N ASP A 69 15.15 -16.49 14.90
CA ASP A 69 14.68 -16.26 13.54
C ASP A 69 15.68 -15.43 12.72
N ALA A 70 15.30 -15.07 11.50
CA ALA A 70 16.15 -14.29 10.60
C ALA A 70 16.39 -12.85 11.08
N ASP A 71 15.47 -12.31 11.89
CA ASP A 71 15.47 -10.94 12.35
C ASP A 71 16.07 -10.76 13.76
N GLY A 72 16.27 -11.82 14.54
CA GLY A 72 16.95 -11.77 15.84
C GLY A 72 16.52 -12.89 16.78
N LEU A 73 16.76 -12.69 18.08
CA LEU A 73 16.21 -13.58 19.11
C LEU A 73 14.87 -13.01 19.59
N GLU A 74 13.80 -13.73 19.30
CA GLU A 74 12.45 -13.38 19.76
C GLU A 74 12.23 -13.92 21.17
N VAL A 75 11.79 -13.06 22.08
CA VAL A 75 11.28 -13.46 23.39
C VAL A 75 9.78 -13.73 23.26
N VAL A 76 9.43 -15.01 23.14
CA VAL A 76 8.04 -15.48 22.94
C VAL A 76 7.24 -15.44 24.25
N SER A 77 7.88 -15.69 25.39
CA SER A 77 7.23 -15.67 26.71
C SER A 77 8.24 -15.33 27.80
N VAL A 78 7.86 -14.47 28.74
CA VAL A 78 8.61 -14.21 29.99
C VAL A 78 7.64 -14.29 31.15
N VAL A 79 7.89 -15.19 32.09
CA VAL A 79 7.03 -15.39 33.27
C VAL A 79 7.90 -15.41 34.52
N ALA A 80 7.48 -14.66 35.54
CA ALA A 80 8.05 -14.69 36.88
C ALA A 80 7.02 -15.24 37.88
N ALA A 81 7.48 -16.00 38.88
CA ALA A 81 6.62 -16.49 39.96
C ALA A 81 6.06 -15.35 40.83
N THR A 82 6.85 -14.29 41.02
CA THR A 82 6.45 -13.12 41.79
C THR A 82 6.87 -11.85 41.05
N PRO A 83 5.91 -10.95 40.71
CA PRO A 83 6.22 -9.67 40.11
C PRO A 83 7.10 -8.80 41.04
N GLY A 84 7.95 -7.95 40.44
CA GLY A 84 8.71 -6.94 41.18
C GLY A 84 10.03 -7.42 41.83
N GLY A 85 10.33 -8.72 41.86
CA GLY A 85 11.55 -9.28 42.46
C GLY A 85 12.76 -9.41 41.52
N GLY A 86 12.88 -8.57 40.49
CA GLY A 86 14.05 -8.56 39.60
C GLY A 86 14.18 -9.72 38.59
N VAL A 87 13.48 -10.85 38.78
CA VAL A 87 13.55 -12.07 37.95
C VAL A 87 13.43 -11.80 36.45
N GLY A 88 12.40 -11.05 36.02
CA GLY A 88 12.21 -10.74 34.60
C GLY A 88 13.38 -9.93 34.00
N THR A 89 14.01 -9.06 34.80
CA THR A 89 15.21 -8.31 34.37
C THR A 89 16.36 -9.26 34.12
N ALA A 90 16.60 -10.19 35.05
CA ALA A 90 17.69 -11.17 34.94
C ALA A 90 17.48 -12.08 33.72
N LEU A 91 16.24 -12.53 33.48
CA LEU A 91 15.88 -13.34 32.32
C LEU A 91 16.12 -12.59 31.00
N LEU A 92 15.67 -11.33 30.89
CA LEU A 92 15.91 -10.52 29.68
C LEU A 92 17.40 -10.24 29.45
N ALA A 93 18.15 -9.93 30.51
CA ALA A 93 19.59 -9.73 30.40
C ALA A 93 20.29 -10.99 29.88
N ALA A 94 19.96 -12.16 30.45
CA ALA A 94 20.48 -13.44 30.00
C ALA A 94 20.07 -13.78 28.56
N ALA A 95 18.84 -13.46 28.14
CA ALA A 95 18.41 -13.62 26.74
C ALA A 95 19.21 -12.72 25.79
N GLY A 96 19.54 -11.49 26.21
CA GLY A 96 20.45 -10.60 25.48
C GLY A 96 21.86 -11.20 25.32
N GLU A 97 22.40 -11.85 26.35
CA GLU A 97 23.68 -12.57 26.26
C GLU A 97 23.61 -13.78 25.31
N VAL A 98 22.51 -14.55 25.37
CA VAL A 98 22.28 -15.66 24.42
C VAL A 98 22.22 -15.15 22.99
N ALA A 99 21.49 -14.06 22.75
CA ALA A 99 21.37 -13.45 21.43
C ALA A 99 22.74 -12.97 20.91
N ARG A 100 23.54 -12.28 21.75
CA ARG A 100 24.90 -11.86 21.38
C ARG A 100 25.82 -13.04 21.08
N ALA A 101 25.79 -14.09 21.91
CA ALA A 101 26.57 -15.29 21.69
C ALA A 101 26.15 -16.04 20.40
N GLY A 102 24.88 -15.94 20.02
CA GLY A 102 24.35 -16.44 18.74
C GLY A 102 24.59 -15.53 17.54
N GLY A 103 25.32 -14.41 17.70
CA GLY A 103 25.58 -13.46 16.61
C GLY A 103 24.36 -12.65 16.17
N ARG A 104 23.33 -12.55 17.01
CA ARG A 104 22.09 -11.82 16.70
C ARG A 104 22.27 -10.33 16.96
N ALA A 105 21.77 -9.51 16.04
CA ALA A 105 21.88 -8.06 16.10
C ALA A 105 20.84 -7.40 17.03
N ARG A 106 19.78 -8.12 17.41
CA ARG A 106 18.72 -7.60 18.29
C ARG A 106 18.08 -8.70 19.14
N LEU A 107 17.50 -8.27 20.26
CA LEU A 107 16.49 -8.97 21.03
C LEU A 107 15.15 -8.29 20.75
N TRP A 108 14.09 -9.03 20.45
CA TRP A 108 12.78 -8.43 20.15
C TRP A 108 11.64 -9.25 20.74
N LEU A 109 10.46 -8.63 20.88
CA LEU A 109 9.27 -9.27 21.43
C LEU A 109 8.00 -8.56 21.02
N VAL A 110 6.87 -9.21 21.30
CA VAL A 110 5.52 -8.66 21.14
C VAL A 110 4.81 -8.61 22.48
N THR A 111 4.02 -7.56 22.71
CA THR A 111 3.06 -7.48 23.82
C THR A 111 1.75 -6.89 23.33
N THR A 112 0.63 -7.13 24.02
CA THR A 112 -0.67 -6.60 23.62
C THR A 112 -0.85 -5.14 24.06
N ASN A 113 -1.73 -4.41 23.36
CA ASN A 113 -1.95 -2.98 23.60
C ASN A 113 -2.50 -2.64 25.00
N ASP A 114 -3.14 -3.58 25.67
CA ASP A 114 -3.63 -3.43 27.04
C ASP A 114 -2.53 -3.58 28.10
N ASN A 115 -1.41 -4.23 27.78
CA ASN A 115 -0.40 -4.61 28.78
C ASN A 115 0.55 -3.45 29.12
N LEU A 116 0.00 -2.42 29.75
CA LEU A 116 0.73 -1.21 30.14
C LEU A 116 1.87 -1.50 31.12
N ARG A 117 1.72 -2.56 31.94
CA ARG A 117 2.76 -3.02 32.87
C ARG A 117 3.97 -3.56 32.13
N ALA A 118 3.76 -4.42 31.13
CA ALA A 118 4.82 -4.96 30.28
C ALA A 118 5.49 -3.84 29.48
N LEU A 119 4.71 -2.91 28.89
CA LEU A 119 5.25 -1.76 28.18
C LEU A 119 6.17 -0.91 29.07
N ARG A 120 5.74 -0.59 30.29
CA ARG A 120 6.58 0.12 31.26
C ARG A 120 7.82 -0.69 31.62
N PHE A 121 7.68 -2.00 31.81
CA PHE A 121 8.77 -2.89 32.17
C PHE A 121 9.86 -2.97 31.09
N TYR A 122 9.47 -3.18 29.82
CA TYR A 122 10.38 -3.32 28.70
C TYR A 122 11.07 -1.99 28.34
N GLN A 123 10.32 -0.88 28.30
CA GLN A 123 10.91 0.43 27.99
C GLN A 123 11.94 0.88 29.01
N ARG A 124 11.73 0.61 30.31
CA ARG A 124 12.74 0.88 31.35
C ARG A 124 14.02 0.06 31.19
N ARG A 125 14.00 -0.99 30.38
CA ARG A 125 15.15 -1.87 30.07
C ARG A 125 15.74 -1.61 28.69
N GLY A 126 15.36 -0.50 28.06
CA GLY A 126 15.95 -0.03 26.81
C GLY A 126 15.30 -0.60 25.55
N LEU A 127 14.27 -1.44 25.67
CA LEU A 127 13.50 -1.87 24.51
C LEU A 127 12.66 -0.69 23.99
N ARG A 128 12.67 -0.46 22.68
CA ARG A 128 11.87 0.60 22.04
C ARG A 128 10.71 -0.02 21.26
N LEU A 129 9.55 0.62 21.31
CA LEU A 129 8.42 0.28 20.44
C LEU A 129 8.77 0.66 19.00
N VAL A 130 8.66 -0.30 18.09
CA VAL A 130 9.05 -0.13 16.68
C VAL A 130 7.94 -0.45 15.69
N CYS A 131 6.89 -1.14 16.11
CA CYS A 131 5.73 -1.43 15.27
C CYS A 131 4.46 -1.61 16.13
N VAL A 132 3.31 -1.27 15.54
CA VAL A 132 1.97 -1.62 16.03
C VAL A 132 1.29 -2.44 14.94
N ASP A 133 1.02 -3.72 15.20
CA ASP A 133 0.21 -4.57 14.35
C ASP A 133 -1.26 -4.46 14.76
N ARG A 134 -2.00 -3.64 14.02
CA ARG A 134 -3.39 -3.33 14.32
C ARG A 134 -4.31 -4.51 14.05
N GLY A 135 -5.16 -4.83 15.02
CA GLY A 135 -6.09 -5.96 14.95
C GLY A 135 -5.41 -7.33 15.07
N ALA A 136 -4.11 -7.41 15.37
CA ALA A 136 -3.40 -8.68 15.53
C ALA A 136 -4.07 -9.61 16.54
N VAL A 137 -4.57 -9.07 17.66
CA VAL A 137 -5.25 -9.86 18.67
C VAL A 137 -6.62 -10.33 18.21
N ASP A 138 -7.31 -9.55 17.37
CA ASP A 138 -8.54 -9.98 16.73
C ASP A 138 -8.31 -11.19 15.82
N ARG A 139 -7.16 -11.20 15.10
CA ARG A 139 -6.74 -12.34 14.29
C ARG A 139 -6.33 -13.53 15.15
N ALA A 140 -5.56 -13.30 16.21
CA ALA A 140 -5.13 -14.33 17.16
C ALA A 140 -6.32 -15.03 17.83
N ARG A 141 -7.42 -14.29 18.10
CA ARG A 141 -8.68 -14.86 18.63
C ARG A 141 -9.31 -15.90 17.71
N ARG A 142 -9.07 -15.87 16.39
CA ARG A 142 -9.52 -16.94 15.49
C ARG A 142 -8.78 -18.26 15.72
N LEU A 143 -7.52 -18.20 16.17
CA LEU A 143 -6.68 -19.35 16.48
C LEU A 143 -6.82 -19.81 17.94
N LYS A 144 -7.02 -18.86 18.86
CA LYS A 144 -7.25 -19.11 20.29
C LYS A 144 -8.47 -18.29 20.75
N PRO A 145 -9.71 -18.78 20.53
CA PRO A 145 -10.94 -18.06 20.90
C PRO A 145 -11.08 -17.74 22.38
N SER A 146 -10.27 -18.35 23.25
CA SER A 146 -10.21 -18.06 24.67
C SER A 146 -9.45 -16.78 25.03
N ILE A 147 -8.81 -16.09 24.09
CA ILE A 147 -8.19 -14.79 24.34
C ILE A 147 -9.29 -13.76 24.69
N PRO A 148 -9.18 -13.01 25.79
CA PRO A 148 -10.18 -12.02 26.19
C PRO A 148 -10.38 -10.90 25.16
N VAL A 149 -11.58 -10.32 25.15
CA VAL A 149 -11.90 -9.11 24.35
C VAL A 149 -11.45 -7.84 25.07
N VAL A 150 -11.44 -7.85 26.40
CA VAL A 150 -11.00 -6.75 27.26
C VAL A 150 -9.89 -7.26 28.17
N GLY A 151 -8.84 -6.47 28.30
CA GLY A 151 -7.61 -6.83 28.98
C GLY A 151 -7.42 -6.19 30.33
N GLU A 152 -6.14 -5.98 30.67
CA GLU A 152 -5.76 -5.19 31.82
C GLU A 152 -6.33 -3.77 31.72
N ASP A 153 -6.64 -3.20 32.89
CA ASP A 153 -7.10 -1.82 33.04
C ASP A 153 -8.37 -1.46 32.21
N GLY A 154 -9.14 -2.46 31.79
CA GLY A 154 -10.37 -2.26 31.00
C GLY A 154 -10.12 -1.88 29.55
N ILE A 155 -8.91 -2.08 29.05
CA ILE A 155 -8.51 -1.72 27.68
C ILE A 155 -8.97 -2.82 26.70
N PRO A 156 -9.69 -2.50 25.62
CA PRO A 156 -10.00 -3.48 24.58
C PRO A 156 -8.70 -4.06 23.96
N LEU A 157 -8.56 -5.38 23.94
CA LEU A 157 -7.45 -6.04 23.26
C LEU A 157 -7.72 -5.99 21.76
N HIS A 158 -6.88 -5.34 20.97
CA HIS A 158 -6.98 -5.36 19.51
C HIS A 158 -5.62 -5.57 18.86
N ASP A 159 -4.60 -4.93 19.40
CA ASP A 159 -3.34 -4.72 18.69
C ASP A 159 -2.17 -5.39 19.41
N GLU A 160 -1.17 -5.77 18.62
CA GLU A 160 0.13 -6.20 19.09
C GLU A 160 1.15 -5.07 18.94
N LEU A 161 1.97 -4.87 19.96
CA LEU A 161 3.02 -3.87 20.03
C LEU A 161 4.37 -4.58 19.98
N VAL A 162 5.16 -4.28 18.96
CA VAL A 162 6.49 -4.87 18.77
C VAL A 162 7.53 -3.99 19.43
N LEU A 163 8.38 -4.58 20.27
CA LEU A 163 9.49 -3.90 20.92
C LEU A 163 10.82 -4.57 20.56
N GLU A 164 11.88 -3.77 20.40
CA GLU A 164 13.22 -4.28 20.14
C GLU A 164 14.29 -3.59 21.00
N LEU A 165 15.35 -4.35 21.29
CA LEU A 165 16.62 -3.89 21.86
C LEU A 165 17.76 -4.23 20.88
N PRO A 166 18.40 -3.23 20.27
CA PRO A 166 19.63 -3.43 19.49
C PRO A 166 20.76 -3.96 20.37
N LEU A 167 21.53 -4.93 19.88
CA LEU A 167 22.62 -5.58 20.63
C LEU A 167 24.03 -5.22 20.12
N THR A 168 24.16 -4.17 19.30
CA THR A 168 25.46 -3.69 18.79
C THR A 168 26.40 -3.25 19.93
N ALA A 169 27.71 -3.45 19.72
CA ALA A 169 28.75 -3.11 20.69
C ALA A 169 28.79 -1.59 20.96
N ASP A 170 28.70 -1.26 22.26
CA ASP A 170 28.87 0.03 22.93
C ASP A 170 27.93 1.21 22.59
N GLY A 171 27.18 1.64 23.61
CA GLY A 171 26.55 2.96 23.70
C GLY A 171 25.02 2.94 23.79
N PRO A 172 24.39 3.98 24.41
CA PRO A 172 22.94 4.14 24.35
C PRO A 172 22.49 4.15 22.88
N VAL A 173 21.31 3.59 22.63
CA VAL A 173 20.67 3.58 21.29
C VAL A 173 20.91 4.94 20.65
N PRO A 174 21.57 5.02 19.47
CA PRO A 174 21.81 6.31 18.83
C PRO A 174 20.46 7.02 18.74
N ASP A 175 20.42 8.30 19.11
CA ASP A 175 19.30 9.15 18.72
C ASP A 175 19.06 8.86 17.25
N LEU A 176 17.82 8.48 16.91
CA LEU A 176 17.43 8.29 15.52
C LEU A 176 18.01 9.50 14.79
N PRO A 177 18.91 9.33 13.80
CA PRO A 177 19.29 10.47 13.02
C PRO A 177 17.97 10.93 12.41
N LEU A 178 17.44 12.04 12.94
CA LEU A 178 16.56 12.88 12.18
C LEU A 178 17.34 13.04 10.88
N THR A 179 16.77 12.56 9.77
CA THR A 179 17.25 13.05 8.48
C THR A 179 17.27 14.57 8.57
N ALA A 180 18.04 15.27 7.74
CA ALA A 180 18.08 16.74 7.77
C ALA A 180 16.67 17.41 7.73
N ASP A 181 15.64 16.62 7.39
CA ASP A 181 14.22 16.95 7.30
C ASP A 181 13.34 16.49 8.49
N GLY A 182 13.92 15.98 9.58
CA GLY A 182 13.17 15.65 10.81
C GLY A 182 12.35 14.36 10.81
N ARG A 183 12.59 13.41 9.89
CA ARG A 183 11.79 12.18 9.76
C ARG A 183 12.35 11.00 10.54
N VAL A 184 11.46 10.19 11.12
CA VAL A 184 11.78 8.90 11.77
C VAL A 184 11.99 7.83 10.68
N PRO A 185 13.09 7.05 10.69
CA PRO A 185 13.30 5.96 9.75
C PRO A 185 12.23 4.87 9.87
N ALA A 186 11.90 4.21 8.75
CA ALA A 186 10.89 3.15 8.69
C ALA A 186 11.22 1.97 9.65
N GLY A 187 10.22 1.49 10.39
CA GLY A 187 10.35 0.33 11.28
C GLY A 187 10.78 -0.93 10.52
N ARG A 188 11.62 -1.76 11.15
CA ARG A 188 12.06 -3.04 10.57
C ARG A 188 10.90 -4.07 10.59
N PRO A 189 10.78 -4.91 9.55
CA PRO A 189 9.75 -5.95 9.49
C PRO A 189 9.91 -6.99 10.61
N VAL A 190 8.81 -7.68 10.90
CA VAL A 190 8.77 -8.88 11.74
C VAL A 190 8.51 -10.08 10.82
N HIS A 191 9.41 -11.07 10.86
CA HIS A 191 9.26 -12.40 10.27
C HIS A 191 9.12 -12.43 8.73
N GLY A 192 10.10 -11.87 8.00
CA GLY A 192 10.26 -12.10 6.55
C GLY A 192 9.08 -11.66 5.66
N ARG A 193 8.05 -11.05 6.26
CA ARG A 193 6.96 -10.38 5.56
C ARG A 193 7.47 -9.00 5.21
N GLN A 194 7.66 -8.76 3.91
CA GLN A 194 7.60 -7.39 3.43
C GLN A 194 6.25 -6.83 3.86
N VAL A 195 6.28 -5.95 4.85
CA VAL A 195 5.28 -4.88 4.90
C VAL A 195 5.51 -4.13 3.60
N VAL A 196 4.74 -4.50 2.57
CA VAL A 196 4.54 -3.61 1.43
C VAL A 196 3.94 -2.39 2.08
N ALA A 197 4.75 -1.33 2.18
CA ALA A 197 4.33 -0.09 2.79
C ALA A 197 2.99 0.28 2.17
N GLY A 198 1.94 0.27 2.99
CA GLY A 198 0.81 1.15 2.73
C GLY A 198 1.37 2.56 2.54
N PRO A 199 0.70 3.42 1.77
CA PRO A 199 1.13 4.80 1.60
C PRO A 199 1.47 5.43 2.97
N PRO A 200 2.55 6.24 3.07
CA PRO A 200 3.06 6.72 4.35
C PRO A 200 1.94 7.36 5.17
N ALA A 201 1.87 7.01 6.45
CA ALA A 201 0.97 7.63 7.40
C ALA A 201 1.42 9.07 7.65
N ASP A 202 0.96 9.99 6.80
CA ASP A 202 0.98 11.41 7.11
C ASP A 202 -0.17 11.69 8.10
N ALA A 203 0.18 12.19 9.28
CA ALA A 203 -0.79 12.54 10.31
C ALA A 203 -1.76 13.61 9.77
N ALA A 204 -3.05 13.30 9.84
CA ALA A 204 -4.19 14.19 9.57
C ALA A 204 -4.53 14.56 8.11
N ARG A 205 -4.37 13.64 7.15
CA ARG A 205 -5.12 13.74 5.88
C ARG A 205 -6.30 12.78 5.89
N ALA A 206 -7.52 13.32 5.80
CA ALA A 206 -8.72 12.51 5.57
C ALA A 206 -8.47 11.55 4.40
N PRO A 207 -8.81 10.26 4.51
CA PRO A 207 -8.57 9.31 3.44
C PRO A 207 -9.36 9.72 2.19
N TRP A 208 -8.75 9.62 1.01
CA TRP A 208 -9.36 10.03 -0.26
C TRP A 208 -9.65 8.83 -1.15
N ILE A 209 -10.82 8.86 -1.78
CA ILE A 209 -11.15 8.01 -2.92
C ILE A 209 -11.39 8.89 -4.12
N SER A 210 -10.87 8.52 -5.30
CA SER A 210 -11.29 9.15 -6.55
C SER A 210 -12.02 8.18 -7.45
N LEU A 211 -12.98 8.65 -8.24
CA LEU A 211 -13.73 7.82 -9.18
C LEU A 211 -13.58 8.31 -10.62
N THR A 212 -13.28 7.38 -11.53
CA THR A 212 -13.30 7.60 -12.98
C THR A 212 -14.18 6.53 -13.62
N THR A 213 -15.30 6.90 -14.26
CA THR A 213 -16.19 5.90 -14.88
C THR A 213 -16.79 6.35 -16.22
N ASP A 214 -17.45 5.42 -16.91
CA ASP A 214 -18.27 5.66 -18.10
C ASP A 214 -19.79 5.63 -17.82
N TYR A 215 -20.19 5.79 -16.55
CA TYR A 215 -21.58 5.64 -16.10
C TYR A 215 -22.50 6.80 -16.49
N GLY A 216 -21.94 7.93 -16.93
CA GLY A 216 -22.67 9.16 -17.11
C GLY A 216 -23.09 9.80 -15.78
N LEU A 217 -23.87 10.88 -15.91
CA LEU A 217 -24.40 11.65 -14.79
C LEU A 217 -25.94 11.66 -14.74
N ALA A 218 -26.59 10.93 -15.65
CA ALA A 218 -28.04 10.93 -15.80
C ALA A 218 -28.74 9.97 -14.82
N ASP A 219 -28.06 8.89 -14.44
CA ASP A 219 -28.62 7.78 -13.66
C ASP A 219 -27.99 7.66 -12.26
N GLY A 220 -28.57 6.79 -11.43
CA GLY A 220 -28.15 6.58 -10.04
C GLY A 220 -26.87 5.76 -9.83
N PHE A 221 -26.14 5.36 -10.89
CA PHE A 221 -24.96 4.48 -10.76
C PHE A 221 -23.86 5.11 -9.90
N VAL A 222 -23.51 6.37 -10.16
CA VAL A 222 -22.47 7.08 -9.39
C VAL A 222 -22.90 7.24 -7.94
N ALA A 223 -24.14 7.67 -7.70
CA ALA A 223 -24.70 7.83 -6.37
C ALA A 223 -24.71 6.51 -5.57
N ALA A 224 -24.95 5.37 -6.22
CA ALA A 224 -24.88 4.07 -5.58
C ALA A 224 -23.44 3.73 -5.12
N CYS A 225 -22.43 4.02 -5.95
CA CYS A 225 -21.02 3.83 -5.56
C CYS A 225 -20.63 4.73 -4.38
N HIS A 226 -20.99 6.02 -4.47
CA HIS A 226 -20.79 6.98 -3.36
C HIS A 226 -21.51 6.52 -2.08
N GLY A 227 -22.74 6.03 -2.18
CA GLY A 227 -23.52 5.54 -1.05
C GLY A 227 -22.90 4.31 -0.38
N VAL A 228 -22.33 3.38 -1.16
CA VAL A 228 -21.57 2.24 -0.61
C VAL A 228 -20.32 2.73 0.13
N ILE A 229 -19.56 3.64 -0.48
CA ILE A 229 -18.37 4.23 0.15
C ILE A 229 -18.75 4.94 1.45
N ALA A 230 -19.74 5.82 1.43
CA ALA A 230 -20.16 6.60 2.59
C ALA A 230 -20.72 5.73 3.74
N ARG A 231 -21.34 4.59 3.43
CA ARG A 231 -21.82 3.65 4.45
C ARG A 231 -20.69 2.87 5.13
N LEU A 232 -19.65 2.52 4.37
CA LEU A 232 -18.52 1.74 4.87
C LEU A 232 -17.44 2.62 5.51
N ALA A 233 -17.24 3.83 4.98
CA ALA A 233 -16.16 4.74 5.32
C ALA A 233 -16.64 6.21 5.26
N PRO A 234 -17.52 6.64 6.19
CA PRO A 234 -18.14 7.97 6.16
C PRO A 234 -17.16 9.15 6.29
N GLU A 235 -15.95 8.91 6.81
CA GLU A 235 -14.87 9.88 6.94
C GLU A 235 -14.03 10.05 5.66
N VAL A 236 -14.19 9.15 4.69
CA VAL A 236 -13.46 9.21 3.42
C VAL A 236 -14.05 10.28 2.53
N ARG A 237 -13.18 11.11 1.95
CA ARG A 237 -13.57 12.13 0.98
C ARG A 237 -13.51 11.56 -0.43
N VAL A 238 -14.57 11.77 -1.20
CA VAL A 238 -14.66 11.31 -2.59
C VAL A 238 -14.42 12.46 -3.56
N VAL A 239 -13.61 12.22 -4.60
CA VAL A 239 -13.36 13.13 -5.72
C VAL A 239 -13.71 12.44 -7.03
N ASP A 240 -14.72 12.93 -7.73
CA ASP A 240 -15.01 12.44 -9.06
C ASP A 240 -14.05 13.07 -10.07
N VAL A 241 -13.23 12.25 -10.72
CA VAL A 241 -12.37 12.68 -11.82
C VAL A 241 -13.24 12.98 -13.03
N THR A 242 -14.07 12.01 -13.42
CA THR A 242 -15.13 12.16 -14.41
C THR A 242 -15.99 10.89 -14.44
N HIS A 243 -17.24 11.04 -14.84
CA HIS A 243 -18.14 9.92 -15.19
C HIS A 243 -18.55 9.97 -16.66
N LEU A 244 -17.90 10.83 -17.45
CA LEU A 244 -18.23 11.11 -18.84
C LEU A 244 -17.19 10.50 -19.79
N VAL A 245 -16.45 9.47 -19.36
CA VAL A 245 -15.71 8.64 -20.31
C VAL A 245 -16.72 8.05 -21.29
N PRO A 246 -16.47 8.06 -22.62
CA PRO A 246 -17.37 7.42 -23.57
C PRO A 246 -17.61 5.96 -23.19
N PRO A 247 -18.85 5.45 -23.33
CA PRO A 247 -19.18 4.08 -22.95
C PRO A 247 -18.22 3.06 -23.57
N ALA A 248 -17.70 2.16 -22.75
CA ALA A 248 -16.76 1.10 -23.12
C ALA A 248 -15.39 1.57 -23.67
N ASP A 249 -15.07 2.86 -23.65
CA ASP A 249 -13.79 3.38 -24.15
C ASP A 249 -12.69 3.30 -23.08
N VAL A 250 -12.16 2.08 -22.90
CA VAL A 250 -11.08 1.79 -21.93
C VAL A 250 -9.84 2.65 -22.19
N ARG A 251 -9.53 2.94 -23.46
CA ARG A 251 -8.35 3.75 -23.83
C ARG A 251 -8.51 5.20 -23.38
N ARG A 252 -9.68 5.81 -23.60
CA ARG A 252 -9.98 7.16 -23.11
C ARG A 252 -9.97 7.19 -21.58
N GLY A 253 -10.56 6.18 -20.94
CA GLY A 253 -10.55 6.04 -19.48
C GLY A 253 -9.12 5.98 -18.91
N ALA A 254 -8.25 5.17 -19.50
CA ALA A 254 -6.86 5.02 -19.08
C ALA A 254 -6.08 6.33 -19.20
N ALA A 255 -6.21 7.01 -20.34
CA ALA A 255 -5.55 8.29 -20.57
C ALA A 255 -6.02 9.38 -19.61
N VAL A 256 -7.34 9.50 -19.36
CA VAL A 256 -7.89 10.46 -18.40
C VAL A 256 -7.38 10.17 -16.99
N LEU A 257 -7.44 8.91 -16.56
CA LEU A 257 -7.00 8.51 -15.23
C LEU A 257 -5.50 8.80 -15.04
N ALA A 258 -4.65 8.37 -15.98
CA ALA A 258 -3.21 8.56 -15.91
C ALA A 258 -2.77 10.02 -15.86
N GLN A 259 -3.52 10.92 -16.53
CA GLN A 259 -3.27 12.35 -16.50
C GLN A 259 -3.77 13.02 -15.21
N ALA A 260 -4.83 12.48 -14.59
CA ALA A 260 -5.42 13.06 -13.38
C ALA A 260 -4.68 12.65 -12.10
N VAL A 261 -4.39 11.35 -11.92
CA VAL A 261 -3.88 10.80 -10.65
C VAL A 261 -2.61 11.47 -10.09
N PRO A 262 -1.65 11.97 -10.88
CA PRO A 262 -0.46 12.64 -10.32
C PRO A 262 -0.79 13.94 -9.57
N HIS A 263 -1.97 14.52 -9.79
CA HIS A 263 -2.43 15.76 -9.19
C HIS A 263 -3.45 15.55 -8.07
N LEU A 264 -3.90 14.31 -7.85
CA LEU A 264 -4.87 13.97 -6.82
C LEU A 264 -4.16 13.71 -5.48
N PRO A 265 -4.87 13.83 -4.34
CA PRO A 265 -4.36 13.35 -3.06
C PRO A 265 -4.01 11.87 -3.13
N GLN A 266 -2.97 11.47 -2.38
CA GLN A 266 -2.68 10.06 -2.16
C GLN A 266 -3.91 9.39 -1.52
N GLY A 267 -4.35 8.28 -2.10
CA GLY A 267 -5.57 7.60 -1.71
C GLY A 267 -5.83 6.37 -2.58
N VAL A 268 -7.11 6.02 -2.72
CA VAL A 268 -7.55 4.91 -3.57
C VAL A 268 -8.25 5.45 -4.82
N HIS A 269 -7.67 5.19 -5.98
CA HIS A 269 -8.18 5.62 -7.27
C HIS A 269 -9.00 4.49 -7.90
N VAL A 270 -10.33 4.62 -7.82
CA VAL A 270 -11.27 3.69 -8.45
C VAL A 270 -11.50 4.10 -9.89
N ALA A 271 -11.31 3.18 -10.83
CA ALA A 271 -11.68 3.41 -12.22
C ALA A 271 -12.48 2.24 -12.77
N VAL A 272 -13.62 2.55 -13.40
CA VAL A 272 -14.54 1.55 -13.94
C VAL A 272 -15.04 1.99 -15.31
N VAL A 273 -14.36 1.49 -16.34
CA VAL A 273 -14.81 1.48 -17.74
C VAL A 273 -14.69 0.03 -18.16
N ASP A 274 -15.82 -0.68 -18.16
CA ASP A 274 -15.80 -2.14 -18.07
C ASP A 274 -16.81 -2.82 -19.02
N PRO A 275 -16.48 -2.91 -20.33
CA PRO A 275 -17.29 -3.67 -21.27
C PRO A 275 -17.35 -5.17 -20.96
N GLY A 276 -16.42 -5.68 -20.13
CA GLY A 276 -16.33 -7.08 -19.72
C GLY A 276 -16.98 -7.39 -18.38
N VAL A 277 -17.81 -6.51 -17.83
CA VAL A 277 -18.47 -6.73 -16.53
C VAL A 277 -19.25 -8.06 -16.51
N GLY A 278 -19.14 -8.80 -15.40
CA GLY A 278 -19.82 -10.10 -15.23
C GLY A 278 -19.31 -11.25 -16.10
N THR A 279 -18.15 -11.08 -16.76
CA THR A 279 -17.45 -12.13 -17.53
C THR A 279 -16.29 -12.73 -16.73
N THR A 280 -15.32 -13.35 -17.41
CA THR A 280 -14.12 -13.96 -16.82
C THR A 280 -13.01 -12.95 -16.50
N ARG A 281 -13.15 -11.67 -16.85
CA ARG A 281 -12.13 -10.64 -16.58
C ARG A 281 -11.95 -10.43 -15.07
N ARG A 282 -10.71 -10.37 -14.60
CA ARG A 282 -10.38 -10.18 -13.17
C ARG A 282 -10.79 -8.80 -12.69
N GLY A 283 -11.22 -8.68 -11.43
CA GLY A 283 -11.16 -7.41 -10.71
C GLY A 283 -9.82 -7.35 -10.00
N VAL A 284 -9.13 -6.20 -10.03
CA VAL A 284 -7.80 -6.08 -9.41
C VAL A 284 -7.67 -4.82 -8.56
N ALA A 285 -6.79 -4.90 -7.57
CA ALA A 285 -6.24 -3.73 -6.90
C ALA A 285 -4.72 -3.71 -7.05
N LEU A 286 -4.16 -2.54 -7.35
CA LEU A 286 -2.74 -2.31 -7.58
C LEU A 286 -2.18 -1.36 -6.51
N ALA A 287 -1.05 -1.72 -5.93
CA ALA A 287 -0.25 -0.81 -5.12
C ALA A 287 0.78 -0.07 -5.97
N THR A 288 0.98 1.21 -5.63
CA THR A 288 2.01 2.07 -6.20
C THR A 288 2.65 2.89 -5.08
N PRO A 289 3.83 3.50 -5.31
CA PRO A 289 4.43 4.39 -4.31
C PRO A 289 3.55 5.58 -3.89
N ARG A 290 2.61 6.00 -4.76
CA ARG A 290 1.81 7.23 -4.57
C ARG A 290 0.30 7.00 -4.44
N GLY A 291 -0.14 5.76 -4.21
CA GLY A 291 -1.56 5.45 -4.01
C GLY A 291 -1.92 4.03 -4.41
N LEU A 292 -3.20 3.70 -4.26
CA LEU A 292 -3.79 2.43 -4.69
C LEU A 292 -4.69 2.67 -5.90
N LEU A 293 -4.80 1.68 -6.79
CA LEU A 293 -5.75 1.68 -7.91
C LEU A 293 -6.67 0.48 -7.78
N VAL A 294 -7.97 0.65 -8.05
CA VAL A 294 -8.96 -0.43 -7.98
C VAL A 294 -9.85 -0.39 -9.22
N GLY A 295 -10.05 -1.53 -9.88
CA GLY A 295 -10.86 -1.58 -11.10
C GLY A 295 -10.75 -2.91 -11.87
N PRO A 296 -11.29 -2.96 -13.10
CA PRO A 296 -11.18 -4.13 -13.97
C PRO A 296 -9.76 -4.31 -14.51
N ASP A 297 -9.31 -5.55 -14.62
CA ASP A 297 -8.07 -5.89 -15.33
C ASP A 297 -8.32 -6.00 -16.84
N ASN A 298 -8.41 -4.84 -17.49
CA ASN A 298 -8.66 -4.71 -18.92
C ASN A 298 -7.74 -3.69 -19.62
N GLY A 299 -6.67 -3.27 -18.93
CA GLY A 299 -5.76 -2.22 -19.39
C GLY A 299 -6.05 -0.82 -18.84
N LEU A 300 -7.18 -0.60 -18.17
CA LEU A 300 -7.58 0.72 -17.66
C LEU A 300 -6.59 1.32 -16.64
N LEU A 301 -6.03 0.49 -15.76
CA LEU A 301 -5.30 0.96 -14.57
C LEU A 301 -3.79 1.13 -14.78
N VAL A 302 -3.21 0.46 -15.78
CA VAL A 302 -1.75 0.27 -15.85
C VAL A 302 -1.02 1.59 -16.11
N GLU A 303 -1.48 2.41 -17.05
CA GLU A 303 -0.85 3.71 -17.32
C GLU A 303 -0.92 4.65 -16.10
N ALA A 304 -2.02 4.58 -15.34
CA ALA A 304 -2.15 5.34 -14.10
C ALA A 304 -1.20 4.81 -13.01
N ALA A 305 -0.99 3.50 -12.94
CA ALA A 305 -0.01 2.92 -12.03
C ALA A 305 1.41 3.35 -12.36
N GLU A 306 1.77 3.36 -13.64
CA GLU A 306 3.06 3.88 -14.13
C GLU A 306 3.23 5.35 -13.79
N ALA A 307 2.19 6.17 -14.03
CA ALA A 307 2.19 7.58 -13.65
C ALA A 307 2.40 7.77 -12.14
N LEU A 308 1.92 6.85 -11.29
CA LEU A 308 2.10 6.89 -9.84
C LEU A 308 3.43 6.29 -9.33
N GLY A 309 4.32 5.84 -10.22
CA GLY A 309 5.63 5.30 -9.87
C GLY A 309 5.78 3.79 -10.06
N GLY A 310 4.85 3.15 -10.77
CA GLY A 310 4.86 1.73 -11.10
C GLY A 310 4.09 0.85 -10.12
N VAL A 311 3.76 -0.35 -10.57
CA VAL A 311 3.07 -1.37 -9.77
C VAL A 311 4.09 -2.03 -8.84
N THR A 312 3.87 -1.94 -7.52
CA THR A 312 4.69 -2.62 -6.50
C THR A 312 4.06 -3.92 -6.00
N ALA A 313 2.73 -4.04 -6.10
CA ALA A 313 1.99 -5.26 -5.83
C ALA A 313 0.65 -5.22 -6.57
N ALA A 314 0.11 -6.39 -6.91
CA ALA A 314 -1.23 -6.53 -7.47
C ALA A 314 -1.95 -7.71 -6.80
N VAL A 315 -3.26 -7.59 -6.60
CA VAL A 315 -4.12 -8.64 -6.05
C VAL A 315 -5.40 -8.74 -6.85
N GLU A 316 -5.96 -9.96 -6.91
CA GLU A 316 -7.29 -10.20 -7.47
C GLU A 316 -8.36 -9.98 -6.39
N LEU A 317 -9.49 -9.41 -6.76
CA LEU A 317 -10.60 -9.08 -5.86
C LEU A 317 -11.56 -10.26 -5.73
N THR A 318 -11.18 -11.29 -4.96
CA THR A 318 -11.97 -12.52 -4.84
C THR A 318 -12.54 -12.79 -3.46
N ASP A 319 -12.03 -12.17 -2.40
CA ASP A 319 -12.49 -12.46 -1.03
C ASP A 319 -13.91 -11.89 -0.79
N PRO A 320 -14.93 -12.74 -0.55
CA PRO A 320 -16.31 -12.29 -0.33
C PRO A 320 -16.47 -11.32 0.85
N GLU A 321 -15.61 -11.38 1.87
CA GLU A 321 -15.67 -10.46 3.03
C GLU A 321 -15.37 -9.01 2.64
N TRP A 322 -14.71 -8.80 1.50
CA TRP A 322 -14.38 -7.50 0.93
C TRP A 322 -15.41 -6.97 -0.05
N LEU A 323 -16.34 -7.81 -0.50
CA LEU A 323 -17.33 -7.45 -1.51
C LEU A 323 -18.64 -6.98 -0.85
N ALA A 324 -19.63 -6.66 -1.68
CA ALA A 324 -21.01 -6.56 -1.23
C ALA A 324 -21.57 -7.97 -0.91
N PRO A 325 -22.56 -8.08 0.00
CA PRO A 325 -23.19 -9.36 0.33
C PRO A 325 -23.78 -10.08 -0.89
N GLU A 326 -24.26 -9.31 -1.86
CA GLU A 326 -24.73 -9.81 -3.16
C GLU A 326 -23.96 -9.10 -4.27
N VAL A 327 -23.28 -9.87 -5.12
CA VAL A 327 -22.54 -9.35 -6.27
C VAL A 327 -23.38 -9.51 -7.52
N SER A 328 -23.86 -8.38 -8.06
CA SER A 328 -24.60 -8.37 -9.32
C SER A 328 -23.68 -8.61 -10.52
N ARG A 329 -24.20 -9.25 -11.56
CA ARG A 329 -23.43 -9.54 -12.78
C ARG A 329 -23.13 -8.30 -13.62
N THR A 330 -23.85 -7.21 -13.41
CA THR A 330 -23.81 -6.02 -14.28
C THR A 330 -23.28 -4.77 -13.58
N PHE A 331 -23.00 -4.83 -12.28
CA PHE A 331 -22.61 -3.63 -11.52
C PHE A 331 -21.49 -3.87 -10.51
N HIS A 332 -20.37 -4.41 -10.98
CA HIS A 332 -19.16 -4.59 -10.16
C HIS A 332 -18.59 -3.26 -9.61
N GLY A 333 -18.88 -2.11 -10.22
CA GLY A 333 -18.57 -0.79 -9.64
C GLY A 333 -19.09 -0.62 -8.22
N ARG A 334 -20.37 -0.92 -8.01
CA ARG A 334 -21.04 -0.86 -6.71
C ARG A 334 -20.70 -2.05 -5.83
N ASP A 335 -20.66 -3.24 -6.39
CA ASP A 335 -20.64 -4.48 -5.59
C ASP A 335 -19.23 -5.01 -5.27
N VAL A 336 -18.23 -4.60 -6.03
CA VAL A 336 -16.85 -5.09 -5.91
C VAL A 336 -15.89 -3.92 -5.67
N PHE A 337 -15.85 -2.95 -6.58
CA PHE A 337 -14.81 -1.93 -6.57
C PHE A 337 -15.00 -0.86 -5.48
N ALA A 338 -16.20 -0.29 -5.34
CA ALA A 338 -16.51 0.65 -4.26
C ALA A 338 -16.29 0.09 -2.83
N PRO A 339 -16.77 -1.13 -2.48
CA PRO A 339 -16.58 -1.67 -1.14
C PRO A 339 -15.13 -2.05 -0.84
N VAL A 340 -14.38 -2.53 -1.83
CA VAL A 340 -12.93 -2.75 -1.71
C VAL A 340 -12.22 -1.41 -1.47
N ALA A 341 -12.52 -0.40 -2.29
CA ALA A 341 -11.87 0.90 -2.18
C ALA A 341 -12.12 1.58 -0.84
N ALA A 342 -13.35 1.48 -0.30
CA ALA A 342 -13.68 1.99 1.03
C ALA A 342 -12.83 1.32 2.11
N ARG A 343 -12.74 -0.01 2.12
CA ARG A 343 -11.92 -0.76 3.10
C ARG A 343 -10.43 -0.42 2.98
N LEU A 344 -9.90 -0.34 1.76
CA LEU A 344 -8.52 0.05 1.51
C LEU A 344 -8.23 1.49 1.97
N ALA A 345 -9.18 2.41 1.75
CA ALA A 345 -9.04 3.80 2.19
C ALA A 345 -9.05 3.93 3.73
N LEU A 346 -9.70 3.00 4.44
CA LEU A 346 -9.64 2.87 5.90
C LEU A 346 -8.35 2.22 6.43
N GLY A 347 -7.43 1.83 5.53
CA GLY A 347 -6.14 1.23 5.88
C GLY A 347 -6.16 -0.29 6.01
N ALA A 348 -7.21 -0.97 5.54
CA ALA A 348 -7.20 -2.42 5.47
C ALA A 348 -6.08 -2.89 4.51
N PRO A 349 -5.38 -4.00 4.83
CA PRO A 349 -4.20 -4.42 4.07
C PRO A 349 -4.59 -4.96 2.69
N LEU A 350 -3.86 -4.54 1.64
CA LEU A 350 -4.07 -4.98 0.26
C LEU A 350 -4.04 -6.51 0.10
N SER A 351 -3.18 -7.19 0.85
CA SER A 351 -3.05 -8.66 0.83
C SER A 351 -4.28 -9.39 1.35
N GLY A 352 -5.18 -8.72 2.07
CA GLY A 352 -6.41 -9.31 2.58
C GLY A 352 -7.50 -9.42 1.51
N VAL A 353 -7.38 -8.72 0.38
CA VAL A 353 -8.46 -8.60 -0.61
C VAL A 353 -8.63 -9.86 -1.47
N GLY A 354 -7.55 -10.63 -1.62
CA GLY A 354 -7.52 -11.87 -2.41
C GLY A 354 -6.10 -12.26 -2.83
N PRO A 355 -5.96 -13.24 -3.75
CA PRO A 355 -4.66 -13.78 -4.12
C PRO A 355 -3.80 -12.76 -4.86
N ALA A 356 -2.49 -12.89 -4.69
CA ALA A 356 -1.53 -12.07 -5.43
C ALA A 356 -1.62 -12.32 -6.93
N VAL A 357 -1.53 -11.25 -7.70
CA VAL A 357 -1.45 -11.25 -9.16
C VAL A 357 -0.05 -10.85 -9.56
N ASP A 358 0.53 -11.59 -10.50
CA ASP A 358 1.78 -11.20 -11.14
C ASP A 358 1.56 -9.88 -11.93
N PRO A 359 2.25 -8.78 -11.60
CA PRO A 359 2.13 -7.51 -12.32
C PRO A 359 2.43 -7.63 -13.83
N GLU A 360 3.24 -8.59 -14.27
CA GLU A 360 3.52 -8.82 -15.69
C GLU A 360 2.32 -9.44 -16.43
N SER A 361 1.42 -10.12 -15.70
CA SER A 361 0.21 -10.73 -16.24
C SER A 361 -0.96 -9.76 -16.43
N LEU A 362 -0.81 -8.50 -16.00
CA LEU A 362 -1.86 -7.48 -16.13
C LEU A 362 -2.12 -7.17 -17.60
N VAL A 363 -3.40 -6.98 -17.95
CA VAL A 363 -3.78 -6.59 -19.31
C VAL A 363 -3.23 -5.20 -19.61
N ARG A 364 -2.59 -5.02 -20.76
CA ARG A 364 -2.05 -3.74 -21.24
C ARG A 364 -2.72 -3.35 -22.55
N LEU A 365 -3.04 -2.07 -22.68
CA LEU A 365 -3.56 -1.53 -23.93
C LEU A 365 -2.44 -1.52 -25.00
N PRO A 366 -2.77 -1.71 -26.29
CA PRO A 366 -1.80 -1.55 -27.36
C PRO A 366 -1.21 -0.15 -27.34
N ALA A 367 0.12 -0.07 -27.46
CA ALA A 367 0.83 1.18 -27.58
C ALA A 367 0.30 1.99 -28.78
N PRO A 368 0.09 3.30 -28.64
CA PRO A 368 -0.40 4.15 -29.72
C PRO A 368 0.65 4.26 -30.83
N VAL A 369 0.20 4.55 -32.05
CA VAL A 369 1.10 4.72 -33.19
C VAL A 369 1.88 6.04 -33.05
N LEU A 370 3.21 5.93 -33.09
CA LEU A 370 4.13 7.07 -33.18
C LEU A 370 5.28 6.72 -34.12
N ARG A 371 5.52 7.55 -35.13
CA ARG A 371 6.61 7.39 -36.10
C ARG A 371 7.35 8.71 -36.27
N ARG A 372 8.68 8.67 -36.08
CA ARG A 372 9.57 9.80 -36.37
C ARG A 372 9.89 9.81 -37.87
N GLU A 373 9.85 10.97 -38.49
CA GLU A 373 10.09 11.17 -39.92
C GLU A 373 11.18 12.24 -40.12
N ALA A 374 11.73 12.37 -41.33
CA ALA A 374 12.84 13.28 -41.60
C ALA A 374 12.44 14.77 -41.45
N ASP A 375 11.19 15.09 -41.77
CA ASP A 375 10.64 16.44 -41.75
C ASP A 375 9.58 16.63 -40.65
N GLY A 376 9.42 15.66 -39.72
CA GLY A 376 8.26 15.65 -38.86
C GLY A 376 8.04 14.37 -38.06
N PHE A 377 6.77 14.11 -37.76
CA PHE A 377 6.32 12.87 -37.16
C PHE A 377 4.86 12.57 -37.50
N THR A 378 4.51 11.30 -37.42
CA THR A 378 3.14 10.80 -37.45
C THR A 378 2.77 10.29 -36.06
N ALA A 379 1.67 10.77 -35.50
CA ALA A 379 1.19 10.35 -34.18
C ALA A 379 -0.31 10.08 -34.19
N GLU A 380 -0.72 9.07 -33.44
CA GLU A 380 -2.12 8.77 -33.15
C GLU A 380 -2.76 9.85 -32.28
N VAL A 381 -4.01 10.17 -32.56
CA VAL A 381 -4.86 10.99 -31.68
C VAL A 381 -5.20 10.17 -30.45
N LEU A 382 -4.66 10.56 -29.29
CA LEU A 382 -4.96 9.91 -28.02
C LEU A 382 -6.33 10.31 -27.51
N THR A 383 -6.58 11.62 -27.45
CA THR A 383 -7.82 12.15 -26.87
C THR A 383 -8.20 13.47 -27.52
N VAL A 384 -9.50 13.76 -27.50
CA VAL A 384 -10.03 15.09 -27.80
C VAL A 384 -10.61 15.65 -26.51
N ASP A 385 -10.18 16.85 -26.12
CA ASP A 385 -10.68 17.51 -24.93
C ASP A 385 -12.05 18.17 -25.19
N HIS A 386 -12.68 18.69 -24.13
CA HIS A 386 -13.98 19.35 -24.24
C HIS A 386 -13.96 20.58 -25.18
N PHE A 387 -12.82 21.27 -25.24
CA PHE A 387 -12.62 22.44 -26.11
C PHE A 387 -12.40 22.06 -27.58
N GLY A 388 -12.24 20.76 -27.88
CA GLY A 388 -11.98 20.28 -29.23
C GLY A 388 -10.51 20.34 -29.62
N ASN A 389 -9.59 20.45 -28.65
CA ASN A 389 -8.16 20.29 -28.90
C ASN A 389 -7.85 18.80 -29.07
N VAL A 390 -6.94 18.49 -29.98
CA VAL A 390 -6.59 17.13 -30.38
C VAL A 390 -5.22 16.80 -29.80
N GLN A 391 -5.18 16.00 -28.74
CA GLN A 391 -3.95 15.54 -28.09
C GLN A 391 -3.38 14.32 -28.82
N LEU A 392 -2.08 14.32 -29.08
CA LEU A 392 -1.37 13.29 -29.84
C LEU A 392 -0.54 12.39 -28.93
N ALA A 393 -0.23 11.19 -29.43
CA ALA A 393 0.72 10.26 -28.82
C ALA A 393 2.18 10.72 -28.89
N ALA A 394 2.42 11.96 -29.34
CA ALA A 394 3.74 12.54 -29.48
C ALA A 394 4.18 13.26 -28.19
N PRO A 395 5.35 12.96 -27.63
CA PRO A 395 5.96 13.71 -26.55
C PRO A 395 6.47 15.09 -27.00
N ALA A 396 6.67 16.00 -26.04
CA ALA A 396 7.08 17.38 -26.26
C ALA A 396 8.37 17.56 -27.08
N ASP A 397 9.35 16.65 -26.94
CA ASP A 397 10.65 16.73 -27.62
C ASP A 397 10.52 16.67 -29.15
N LEU A 398 9.48 15.99 -29.67
CA LEU A 398 9.23 15.92 -31.10
C LEU A 398 8.82 17.25 -31.71
N LEU A 399 8.01 18.03 -30.99
CA LEU A 399 7.59 19.35 -31.46
C LEU A 399 8.72 20.36 -31.34
N ALA A 400 9.55 20.28 -30.29
CA ALA A 400 10.65 21.20 -30.05
C ALA A 400 11.67 21.25 -31.20
N ALA A 401 11.79 20.17 -31.98
CA ALA A 401 12.68 20.09 -33.14
C ALA A 401 12.13 20.77 -34.42
N LEU A 402 10.85 21.17 -34.43
CA LEU A 402 10.18 21.70 -35.60
C LEU A 402 10.19 23.25 -35.64
N PRO A 403 10.21 23.85 -36.85
CA PRO A 403 10.19 25.31 -37.00
C PRO A 403 8.87 25.93 -36.53
N VAL A 404 8.83 27.26 -36.43
CA VAL A 404 7.65 28.05 -36.02
C VAL A 404 6.43 27.81 -36.93
N ARG A 405 6.65 27.45 -38.19
CA ARG A 405 5.58 27.09 -39.14
C ARG A 405 5.62 25.61 -39.42
N VAL A 406 4.52 24.95 -39.14
CA VAL A 406 4.34 23.52 -39.39
C VAL A 406 3.10 23.27 -40.24
N ARG A 407 2.99 22.08 -40.80
CA ARG A 407 1.78 21.60 -41.45
C ARG A 407 1.18 20.44 -40.67
N VAL A 408 -0.14 20.46 -40.56
CA VAL A 408 -0.95 19.42 -39.90
C VAL A 408 -1.80 18.73 -40.95
N ARG A 409 -1.69 17.41 -41.05
CA ARG A 409 -2.46 16.60 -42.02
C ARG A 409 -3.09 15.37 -41.36
N PRO A 410 -4.43 15.22 -41.43
CA PRO A 410 -5.12 13.98 -41.06
C PRO A 410 -4.84 12.84 -42.05
N GLY A 411 -4.52 11.66 -41.53
CA GLY A 411 -4.41 10.40 -42.26
C GLY A 411 -3.42 10.38 -43.43
N ALA A 412 -3.46 9.29 -44.23
CA ALA A 412 -2.61 9.10 -45.41
C ALA A 412 -3.05 9.91 -46.65
N GLY A 413 -3.84 10.97 -46.47
CA GLY A 413 -4.37 11.77 -47.58
C GLY A 413 -3.27 12.45 -48.40
N ALA A 414 -3.38 12.40 -49.73
CA ALA A 414 -2.41 13.00 -50.66
C ALA A 414 -2.51 14.53 -50.82
N GLY A 415 -3.27 15.22 -49.95
CA GLY A 415 -3.44 16.68 -50.00
C GLY A 415 -2.37 17.45 -49.20
N PRO A 416 -2.16 18.75 -49.50
CA PRO A 416 -1.29 19.60 -48.69
C PRO A 416 -1.86 19.73 -47.27
N GLY A 417 -1.01 19.56 -46.25
CA GLY A 417 -1.40 19.78 -44.86
C GLY A 417 -1.81 21.24 -44.60
N ARG A 418 -2.65 21.45 -43.58
CA ARG A 418 -3.07 22.80 -43.15
C ARG A 418 -1.90 23.47 -42.44
N GLU A 419 -1.65 24.74 -42.76
CA GLU A 419 -0.63 25.52 -42.03
C GLU A 419 -1.07 25.77 -40.59
N ALA A 420 -0.13 25.58 -39.67
CA ALA A 420 -0.28 25.84 -38.26
C ALA A 420 0.96 26.53 -37.70
N VAL A 421 0.76 27.28 -36.63
CA VAL A 421 1.86 27.85 -35.84
C VAL A 421 2.32 26.81 -34.84
N HIS A 422 3.61 26.52 -34.78
CA HIS A 422 4.22 25.92 -33.59
C HIS A 422 4.39 27.04 -32.56
N GLY A 423 3.58 26.99 -31.51
CA GLY A 423 3.54 28.02 -30.46
C GLY A 423 3.51 27.42 -29.06
N ARG A 424 3.52 28.30 -28.06
CA ARG A 424 3.47 27.97 -26.63
C ARG A 424 2.05 27.98 -26.09
N THR A 425 1.19 28.84 -26.64
CA THR A 425 -0.20 29.00 -26.18
C THR A 425 -1.12 29.47 -27.29
N PHE A 426 -2.43 29.43 -27.07
CA PHE A 426 -3.48 29.76 -28.03
C PHE A 426 -3.28 31.12 -28.72
N GLY A 427 -2.79 32.12 -27.98
CA GLY A 427 -2.56 33.49 -28.48
C GLY A 427 -1.41 33.64 -29.49
N ASP A 428 -0.55 32.63 -29.66
CA ASP A 428 0.55 32.67 -30.64
C ASP A 428 0.04 32.47 -32.09
N ALA A 429 -1.15 31.90 -32.26
CA ALA A 429 -1.83 31.83 -33.54
C ALA A 429 -2.84 32.99 -33.69
N ARG A 430 -3.05 33.48 -34.92
CA ARG A 430 -4.15 34.42 -35.19
C ARG A 430 -5.51 33.80 -34.82
N PRO A 431 -6.54 34.60 -34.47
CA PRO A 431 -7.89 34.08 -34.28
C PRO A 431 -8.34 33.20 -35.46
N GLY A 432 -8.87 32.01 -35.16
CA GLY A 432 -9.24 30.98 -36.13
C GLY A 432 -8.06 30.21 -36.77
N GLY A 433 -6.82 30.53 -36.42
CA GLY A 433 -5.62 29.83 -36.90
C GLY A 433 -5.34 28.55 -36.13
N LEU A 434 -4.77 27.54 -36.82
CA LEU A 434 -4.27 26.33 -36.16
C LEU A 434 -2.99 26.63 -35.37
N LEU A 435 -2.90 25.96 -34.23
CA LEU A 435 -1.75 25.93 -33.33
C LEU A 435 -1.36 24.48 -33.09
N VAL A 436 -0.07 24.18 -33.14
CA VAL A 436 0.52 22.97 -32.55
C VAL A 436 1.36 23.42 -31.36
N HIS A 437 1.09 22.85 -30.19
CA HIS A 437 1.74 23.22 -28.94
C HIS A 437 1.92 22.00 -28.05
N VAL A 438 2.66 22.16 -26.95
CA VAL A 438 2.72 21.16 -25.88
C VAL A 438 1.66 21.52 -24.84
N ASP A 439 0.78 20.58 -24.53
CA ASP A 439 -0.27 20.76 -23.53
C ASP A 439 0.24 20.56 -22.09
N SER A 440 -0.66 20.71 -21.12
CA SER A 440 -0.34 20.56 -19.70
C SER A 440 0.03 19.12 -19.30
N ALA A 441 -0.26 18.13 -20.13
CA ALA A 441 0.16 16.74 -19.92
C ALA A 441 1.52 16.44 -20.56
N GLY A 442 2.21 17.44 -21.12
CA GLY A 442 3.51 17.29 -21.77
C GLY A 442 3.44 16.59 -23.12
N ARG A 443 2.25 16.54 -23.74
CA ARG A 443 2.02 15.93 -25.05
C ARG A 443 1.81 17.00 -26.10
N VAL A 444 2.13 16.66 -27.34
CA VAL A 444 1.79 17.53 -28.47
C VAL A 444 0.28 17.55 -28.66
N ALA A 445 -0.29 18.74 -28.78
CA ALA A 445 -1.70 18.94 -29.05
C ALA A 445 -1.92 19.97 -30.17
N VAL A 446 -2.94 19.71 -30.99
CA VAL A 446 -3.40 20.61 -32.04
C VAL A 446 -4.66 21.34 -31.59
N ALA A 447 -4.64 22.66 -31.69
CA ALA A 447 -5.71 23.55 -31.26
C ALA A 447 -6.05 24.56 -32.36
N VAL A 448 -7.18 25.26 -32.21
CA VAL A 448 -7.53 26.43 -33.01
C VAL A 448 -7.76 27.60 -32.07
N ASN A 449 -7.11 28.74 -32.30
CA ASN A 449 -7.32 29.91 -31.45
C ASN A 449 -8.78 30.39 -31.57
N GLY A 450 -9.56 30.23 -30.49
CA GLY A 450 -10.99 30.55 -30.47
C GLY A 450 -11.86 29.60 -31.28
N GLY A 451 -11.42 28.36 -31.53
CA GLY A 451 -12.16 27.35 -32.28
C GLY A 451 -11.86 25.93 -31.85
N ARG A 452 -12.38 24.95 -32.60
CA ARG A 452 -12.28 23.52 -32.32
C ARG A 452 -11.41 22.85 -33.39
N ALA A 453 -10.26 22.31 -33.00
CA ALA A 453 -9.36 21.64 -33.94
C ALA A 453 -9.95 20.34 -34.47
N VAL A 454 -10.66 19.59 -33.63
CA VAL A 454 -11.34 18.35 -34.00
C VAL A 454 -12.30 18.54 -35.19
N ASP A 455 -13.07 19.63 -35.21
CA ASP A 455 -14.03 19.92 -36.28
C ASP A 455 -13.32 20.34 -37.57
N LEU A 456 -12.25 21.13 -37.45
CA LEU A 456 -11.49 21.64 -38.60
C LEU A 456 -10.66 20.55 -39.28
N LEU A 457 -10.13 19.62 -38.48
CA LEU A 457 -9.32 18.49 -38.94
C LEU A 457 -10.19 17.27 -39.29
N ALA A 458 -11.44 17.21 -38.81
CA ALA A 458 -12.35 16.08 -38.97
C ALA A 458 -11.72 14.75 -38.53
N VAL A 459 -11.09 14.76 -37.34
CA VAL A 459 -10.41 13.60 -36.74
C VAL A 459 -11.15 13.10 -35.50
N ALA A 460 -10.96 11.82 -35.21
CA ALA A 460 -11.40 11.15 -33.99
C ALA A 460 -10.21 10.51 -33.27
N GLN A 461 -10.46 9.99 -32.07
CA GLN A 461 -9.49 9.17 -31.36
C GLN A 461 -9.08 7.95 -32.19
N GLY A 462 -7.78 7.63 -32.19
CA GLY A 462 -7.20 6.56 -33.00
C GLY A 462 -6.80 6.97 -34.42
N ASP A 463 -7.24 8.14 -34.91
CA ASP A 463 -6.79 8.64 -36.20
C ASP A 463 -5.31 9.05 -36.15
N LEU A 464 -4.63 9.02 -37.28
CA LEU A 464 -3.24 9.48 -37.39
C LEU A 464 -3.19 10.93 -37.85
N LEU A 465 -2.34 11.73 -37.21
CA LEU A 465 -1.99 13.07 -37.64
C LEU A 465 -0.50 13.14 -37.98
N HIS A 466 -0.21 13.69 -39.16
CA HIS A 466 1.12 14.02 -39.63
C HIS A 466 1.43 15.48 -39.30
N ILE A 467 2.53 15.72 -38.60
CA ILE A 467 3.03 17.06 -38.26
C ILE A 467 4.40 17.20 -38.95
N THR A 468 4.51 18.10 -39.92
CA THR A 468 5.76 18.30 -40.69
C THR A 468 6.21 19.76 -40.67
N ALA A 469 7.49 19.99 -40.91
CA ALA A 469 8.05 21.33 -41.15
C ALA A 469 7.38 21.98 -42.38
N GLY A 470 7.02 23.27 -42.24
CA GLY A 470 6.22 24.03 -43.22
C GLY A 470 6.90 24.31 -44.55
#